data_AF-A0A3B8SVT2-F1
#
_entry.id   AF-A0A3B8SVT2-F1
#
_cell.length_a   1.000
_cell.length_b   1.000
_cell.length_c   1.000
_cell.angle_alpha   90.00
_cell.angle_beta   90.00
_cell.angle_gamma   90.00
#
_symmetry.space_group_name_H-M   'P 1'
#
loop_
_entity.id
_entity.type
_entity.pdbx_description
1 polymer ?
#
loop_
_entity_poly.entity_id
_entity_poly.type
_entity_poly.pdbx_seq_one_letter_code
_entity_poly.pdbx_strand_id
1 'polypeptide(L)'
;MTKGLYTPGEFRDNCGFGLIAHCDGEASHDLLMTSIEALTRMTHRGGIAADGKTGDGCGLLFQMPDAFMRHAASEACGVELGDLFAVGMVFLSTDPSVEAEAVAAIEAVLNSRRLAVIGWRNVPVDPSNLGPIARGNMPV
;
A
#
# COMPACT_ATOMS: atom_id res chain seq x y z
N MET A 1 -41.64 -20.66 -13.41
CA MET A 1 -40.44 -20.56 -14.28
C MET A 1 -39.78 -19.23 -14.01
N THR A 2 -38.67 -19.23 -13.28
CA THR A 2 -37.85 -18.04 -13.03
C THR A 2 -37.20 -17.62 -14.35
N LYS A 3 -37.59 -16.45 -14.86
CA LYS A 3 -37.03 -15.87 -16.09
C LYS A 3 -35.75 -15.13 -15.75
N GLY A 4 -34.60 -15.80 -15.80
CA GLY A 4 -33.28 -15.15 -15.68
C GLY A 4 -32.17 -16.08 -15.18
N LEU A 5 -30.92 -15.71 -15.43
CA LEU A 5 -29.71 -16.39 -14.93
C LEU A 5 -29.38 -16.05 -13.46
N TYR A 6 -30.28 -15.33 -12.77
CA TYR A 6 -30.09 -14.87 -11.40
C TYR A 6 -30.84 -15.78 -10.41
N THR A 7 -30.15 -16.28 -9.40
CA THR A 7 -30.73 -17.04 -8.28
C THR A 7 -30.89 -16.12 -7.07
N PRO A 8 -32.12 -15.82 -6.61
CA PRO A 8 -32.33 -15.07 -5.38
C PRO A 8 -31.63 -15.74 -4.19
N GLY A 9 -30.74 -15.02 -3.52
CA GLY A 9 -29.92 -15.54 -2.41
C GLY A 9 -28.48 -15.93 -2.77
N GLU A 10 -28.10 -15.98 -4.05
CA GLU A 10 -26.68 -16.05 -4.45
C GLU A 10 -26.03 -14.68 -4.23
N PHE A 11 -25.02 -14.62 -3.36
CA PHE A 11 -24.10 -13.48 -3.24
C PHE A 11 -22.83 -13.79 -4.04
N ARG A 12 -22.47 -12.90 -4.96
CA ARG A 12 -21.19 -12.96 -5.68
C ARG A 12 -20.41 -11.72 -5.34
N ASP A 13 -19.34 -11.90 -4.58
CA ASP A 13 -18.36 -10.85 -4.33
C ASP A 13 -17.40 -10.77 -5.52
N ASN A 14 -17.11 -9.55 -5.96
CA ASN A 14 -16.42 -9.33 -7.22
C ASN A 14 -14.94 -8.99 -7.09
N CYS A 15 -14.30 -9.02 -5.91
CA CYS A 15 -12.87 -8.71 -5.80
C CYS A 15 -11.94 -9.67 -6.58
N GLY A 16 -11.01 -9.09 -7.35
CA GLY A 16 -9.91 -9.80 -8.00
C GLY A 16 -8.73 -10.02 -7.05
N PHE A 17 -8.19 -11.24 -7.01
CA PHE A 17 -6.98 -11.59 -6.25
C PHE A 17 -6.07 -12.45 -7.12
N GLY A 18 -4.76 -12.27 -6.96
CA GLY A 18 -3.75 -13.06 -7.63
C GLY A 18 -2.48 -13.17 -6.78
N LEU A 19 -1.71 -14.22 -7.04
CA LEU A 19 -0.41 -14.45 -6.43
C LEU A 19 0.54 -14.95 -7.51
N ILE A 20 1.74 -14.39 -7.54
CA ILE A 20 2.85 -14.86 -8.36
C ILE A 20 4.07 -15.05 -7.45
N ALA A 21 4.84 -16.10 -7.72
CA ALA A 21 6.06 -16.40 -6.99
C ALA A 21 7.12 -16.91 -7.94
N HIS A 22 8.39 -16.61 -7.64
CA HIS A 22 9.52 -17.18 -8.35
C HIS A 22 9.73 -18.61 -7.85
N CYS A 23 9.77 -19.61 -8.74
CA CYS A 23 9.90 -21.01 -8.33
C CYS A 23 11.19 -21.30 -7.57
N ASP A 24 12.28 -20.60 -7.93
CA ASP A 24 13.59 -20.75 -7.28
C ASP A 24 13.81 -19.75 -6.13
N GLY A 25 12.83 -18.90 -5.83
CA GLY A 25 12.91 -17.93 -4.73
C GLY A 25 13.80 -16.70 -5.01
N GLU A 26 14.16 -16.44 -6.27
CA GLU A 26 14.96 -15.28 -6.65
C GLU A 26 14.12 -14.00 -6.70
N ALA A 27 14.69 -12.90 -6.20
CA ALA A 27 14.08 -11.58 -6.29
C ALA A 27 14.11 -11.08 -7.74
N SER A 28 12.95 -10.66 -8.26
CA SER A 28 12.82 -10.25 -9.67
C SER A 28 11.88 -9.07 -9.82
N HIS A 29 12.35 -8.04 -10.52
CA HIS A 29 11.54 -6.88 -10.89
C HIS A 29 10.43 -7.26 -11.89
N ASP A 30 10.64 -8.31 -12.69
CA ASP A 30 9.64 -8.78 -13.66
C ASP A 30 8.38 -9.31 -12.96
N LEU A 31 8.51 -9.93 -11.79
CA LEU A 31 7.38 -10.35 -10.97
C LEU A 31 6.53 -9.16 -10.50
N LEU A 32 7.18 -8.06 -10.10
CA LEU A 32 6.50 -6.83 -9.71
C LEU A 32 5.73 -6.24 -10.91
N MET A 33 6.40 -6.11 -12.06
CA MET A 33 5.78 -5.57 -13.28
C MET A 33 4.62 -6.44 -13.78
N THR A 34 4.79 -7.76 -13.73
CA THR A 34 3.72 -8.72 -14.08
C THR A 34 2.54 -8.58 -13.13
N SER A 35 2.78 -8.38 -11.84
CA SER A 35 1.71 -8.18 -10.83
C SER A 35 0.94 -6.87 -11.07
N ILE A 36 1.64 -5.79 -11.45
CA ILE A 36 1.02 -4.51 -11.82
C ILE A 36 0.15 -4.67 -13.08
N GLU A 37 0.64 -5.37 -14.10
CA GLU A 37 -0.17 -5.65 -15.29
C GLU A 37 -1.40 -6.48 -14.94
N ALA A 38 -1.24 -7.56 -14.16
CA ALA A 38 -2.35 -8.41 -13.73
C ALA A 38 -3.41 -7.60 -12.97
N LEU A 39 -3.00 -6.73 -12.04
CA LEU A 39 -3.91 -5.85 -11.30
C LEU A 39 -4.68 -4.91 -12.23
N THR A 40 -4.01 -4.36 -13.24
CA THR A 40 -4.64 -3.50 -14.26
C THR A 40 -5.70 -4.25 -15.08
N ARG A 41 -5.49 -5.55 -15.36
CA ARG A 41 -6.47 -6.41 -16.05
C ARG A 41 -7.68 -6.77 -15.18
N MET A 42 -7.59 -6.60 -13.85
CA MET A 42 -8.68 -6.88 -12.91
C MET A 42 -9.62 -5.69 -12.68
N THR A 43 -9.47 -4.58 -13.41
CA THR A 43 -10.34 -3.39 -13.28
C THR A 43 -11.82 -3.67 -13.47
N HIS A 44 -12.20 -4.61 -14.34
CA HIS A 44 -13.59 -5.05 -14.53
C HIS A 44 -14.22 -5.71 -13.30
N ARG A 45 -13.40 -6.05 -12.29
CA ARG A 45 -13.77 -6.64 -11.01
C ARG A 45 -13.72 -5.64 -9.85
N GLY A 46 -13.21 -4.43 -10.08
CA GLY A 46 -13.16 -3.37 -9.08
C GLY A 46 -14.46 -2.59 -9.00
N GLY A 47 -14.87 -2.23 -7.79
CA GLY A 47 -15.90 -1.22 -7.60
C GLY A 47 -15.35 0.17 -7.93
N ILE A 48 -16.19 0.99 -8.57
CA ILE A 48 -15.91 2.39 -8.89
C ILE A 48 -17.01 3.22 -8.22
N ALA A 49 -16.60 4.21 -7.44
CA ALA A 49 -17.50 5.12 -6.76
C ALA A 49 -18.23 6.05 -7.74
N ALA A 50 -19.18 6.82 -7.21
CA ALA A 50 -20.06 7.68 -8.00
C ALA A 50 -19.33 8.79 -8.81
N ASP A 51 -18.07 9.10 -8.48
CA ASP A 51 -17.26 10.05 -9.24
C ASP A 51 -16.65 9.43 -10.52
N GLY A 52 -16.87 8.14 -10.77
CA GLY A 52 -16.40 7.43 -11.95
C GLY A 52 -14.88 7.21 -12.01
N LYS A 53 -14.14 7.55 -10.93
CA LYS A 53 -12.67 7.50 -10.90
C LYS A 53 -12.12 6.87 -9.62
N THR A 54 -12.72 7.14 -8.48
CA THR A 54 -12.33 6.53 -7.19
C THR A 54 -12.70 5.05 -7.20
N GLY A 55 -11.71 4.18 -7.01
CA GLY A 55 -11.95 2.76 -6.79
C GLY A 55 -12.05 2.43 -5.30
N ASP A 56 -12.65 1.30 -4.96
CA ASP A 56 -12.80 0.84 -3.57
C ASP A 56 -11.44 0.51 -2.91
N GLY A 57 -10.46 0.05 -3.71
CA GLY A 57 -9.10 -0.21 -3.25
C GLY A 57 -8.34 -1.17 -4.16
N CYS A 58 -7.02 -1.02 -4.20
CA CYS A 58 -6.11 -1.97 -4.81
C CYS A 58 -4.74 -1.89 -4.12
N GLY A 59 -3.91 -2.92 -4.26
CA GLY A 59 -2.60 -2.93 -3.65
C GLY A 59 -1.79 -4.17 -4.03
N LEU A 60 -0.49 -4.10 -3.74
CA LEU A 60 0.46 -5.20 -3.92
C LEU A 60 1.19 -5.41 -2.59
N LEU A 61 1.30 -6.67 -2.18
CA LEU A 61 2.17 -7.08 -1.08
C LEU A 61 3.32 -7.89 -1.70
N PHE A 62 4.55 -7.46 -1.45
CA PHE A 62 5.74 -8.12 -1.96
C PHE A 62 6.87 -8.05 -0.93
N GLN A 63 7.91 -8.87 -1.15
CA GLN A 63 9.09 -8.90 -0.29
C GLN A 63 9.75 -7.52 -0.21
N MET A 64 10.16 -7.10 0.99
CA MET A 64 10.84 -5.81 1.19
C MET A 64 12.09 -5.71 0.29
N PRO A 65 12.17 -4.71 -0.60
CA PRO A 65 13.32 -4.53 -1.48
C PRO A 65 14.48 -3.90 -0.70
N ASP A 66 15.33 -4.74 -0.09
CA ASP A 66 16.43 -4.31 0.81
C ASP A 66 17.30 -3.19 0.23
N ALA A 67 17.85 -3.40 -0.98
CA ALA A 67 18.73 -2.44 -1.64
C ALA A 67 18.04 -1.08 -1.87
N PHE A 68 16.77 -1.08 -2.25
CA PHE A 68 15.98 0.14 -2.42
C PHE A 68 15.77 0.85 -1.07
N MET A 69 15.42 0.11 -0.01
CA MET A 69 15.16 0.70 1.31
C MET A 69 16.42 1.31 1.92
N ARG A 70 17.58 0.68 1.75
CA ARG A 70 18.88 1.27 2.17
C ARG A 70 19.17 2.57 1.45
N HIS A 71 19.03 2.58 0.12
CA HIS A 71 19.22 3.80 -0.68
C HIS A 71 18.24 4.90 -0.26
N ALA A 72 16.95 4.57 -0.09
CA ALA A 72 15.92 5.51 0.32
C ALA A 72 16.16 6.09 1.72
N ALA A 73 16.69 5.31 2.66
CA ALA A 73 17.05 5.79 3.99
C ALA A 73 18.29 6.71 3.96
N SER A 74 19.29 6.39 3.13
CA SER A 74 20.46 7.25 2.94
C SER A 74 20.04 8.61 2.35
N GLU A 75 19.16 8.63 1.35
CA GLU A 75 18.65 9.86 0.74
C GLU A 75 17.75 10.68 1.69
N ALA A 76 16.78 10.03 2.34
CA ALA A 76 15.76 10.75 3.12
C ALA A 76 16.22 11.11 4.55
N CYS A 77 17.10 10.30 5.15
CA CYS A 77 17.50 10.43 6.55
C CYS A 77 19.01 10.68 6.72
N GLY A 78 19.81 10.56 5.67
CA GLY A 78 21.27 10.76 5.75
C GLY A 78 21.98 9.67 6.56
N VAL A 79 21.43 8.46 6.59
CA VAL A 79 21.91 7.35 7.43
C VAL A 79 22.11 6.08 6.62
N GLU A 80 23.13 5.32 7.00
CA GLU A 80 23.35 3.96 6.52
C GLU A 80 22.66 2.98 7.47
N LEU A 81 21.74 2.16 6.95
CA LEU A 81 21.03 1.17 7.74
C LEU A 81 21.96 0.02 8.15
N GLY A 82 21.78 -0.51 9.36
CA GLY A 82 22.48 -1.71 9.82
C GLY A 82 22.03 -2.99 9.08
N ASP A 83 22.61 -4.13 9.46
CA ASP A 83 22.28 -5.43 8.87
C ASP A 83 20.82 -5.82 9.11
N LEU A 84 20.28 -5.47 10.28
CA LEU A 84 18.89 -5.71 10.66
C LEU A 84 18.17 -4.37 10.77
N PHE A 85 17.15 -4.19 9.94
CA PHE A 85 16.24 -3.05 10.00
C PHE A 85 14.82 -3.50 9.65
N ALA A 86 13.85 -2.65 9.98
CA ALA A 86 12.46 -2.83 9.59
C ALA A 86 11.92 -1.54 8.99
N VAL A 87 10.93 -1.67 8.11
CA VAL A 87 10.20 -0.54 7.54
C VAL A 87 8.74 -0.67 7.95
N GLY A 88 8.19 0.40 8.52
CA GLY A 88 6.77 0.55 8.77
C GLY A 88 6.13 1.42 7.70
N MET A 89 5.07 0.92 7.06
CA MET A 89 4.18 1.73 6.22
C MET A 89 2.96 2.11 7.07
N VAL A 90 2.75 3.40 7.29
CA VAL A 90 1.63 3.91 8.09
C VAL A 90 0.88 4.98 7.32
N PHE A 91 -0.40 5.12 7.62
CA PHE A 91 -1.23 6.23 7.17
C PHE A 91 -1.54 7.11 8.38
N LEU A 92 -1.26 8.40 8.26
CA LEU A 92 -1.44 9.37 9.32
C LEU A 92 -2.49 10.41 8.93
N SER A 93 -2.93 11.18 9.93
CA SER A 93 -3.91 12.25 9.75
C SER A 93 -3.32 13.40 8.93
N THR A 94 -4.12 14.01 8.06
CA THR A 94 -3.73 15.24 7.35
C THR A 94 -3.69 16.48 8.25
N ASP A 95 -4.19 16.37 9.49
CA ASP A 95 -4.04 17.42 10.51
C ASP A 95 -2.65 17.32 11.14
N PRO A 96 -1.77 18.33 10.99
CA PRO A 96 -0.39 18.27 11.47
C PRO A 96 -0.26 18.05 12.98
N SER A 97 -1.24 18.49 13.77
CA SER A 97 -1.22 18.29 15.22
C SER A 97 -1.51 16.84 15.60
N VAL A 98 -2.48 16.23 14.92
CA VAL A 98 -2.85 14.82 15.10
C VAL A 98 -1.78 13.90 14.53
N GLU A 99 -1.18 14.28 13.40
CA GLU A 99 -0.02 13.58 12.81
C GLU A 99 1.14 13.53 13.81
N ALA A 100 1.53 14.68 14.37
CA ALA A 100 2.64 14.76 15.32
C ALA A 100 2.37 13.95 16.59
N GLU A 101 1.14 13.96 17.10
CA GLU A 101 0.73 13.13 18.25
C GLU A 101 0.85 11.63 17.93
N ALA A 102 0.36 11.20 16.75
CA ALA A 102 0.43 9.82 16.32
C ALA A 102 1.87 9.35 16.11
N VAL A 103 2.73 10.17 15.50
CA VAL A 103 4.17 9.91 15.34
C VAL A 103 4.81 9.76 16.72
N ALA A 104 4.61 10.70 17.64
CA ALA A 104 5.17 10.63 18.98
C ALA A 104 4.71 9.37 19.75
N ALA A 105 3.44 8.97 19.60
CA ALA A 105 2.91 7.76 20.20
C ALA A 105 3.59 6.49 19.64
N ILE A 106 3.78 6.41 18.32
CA ILE A 106 4.48 5.30 17.66
C ILE A 106 5.92 5.21 18.16
N GLU A 107 6.64 6.34 18.17
CA GLU A 107 8.03 6.39 18.63
C GLU A 107 8.16 6.01 20.11
N ALA A 108 7.26 6.49 20.97
CA ALA A 108 7.25 6.13 22.38
C ALA A 108 7.10 4.62 22.58
N VAL A 109 6.20 3.96 21.84
CA VAL A 109 6.01 2.50 21.92
C VAL A 109 7.25 1.76 21.41
N LEU A 110 7.82 2.16 20.28
CA LEU A 110 9.02 1.53 19.71
C LEU A 110 10.23 1.67 20.65
N ASN A 111 10.45 2.87 21.19
CA ASN A 111 11.50 3.14 22.16
C ASN A 111 11.31 2.32 23.45
N SER A 112 10.07 2.16 23.93
CA SER A 112 9.77 1.32 25.10
C SER A 112 10.17 -0.15 24.89
N ARG A 113 10.21 -0.59 23.64
CA ARG A 113 10.60 -1.94 23.20
C ARG A 113 12.06 -2.04 22.77
N ARG A 114 12.87 -0.99 23.01
CA ARG A 114 14.29 -0.90 22.62
C ARG A 114 14.50 -0.98 21.10
N LEU A 115 13.52 -0.55 20.33
CA LEU A 115 13.64 -0.38 18.88
C LEU A 115 13.95 1.08 18.58
N ALA A 116 15.10 1.35 17.97
CA ALA A 116 15.49 2.70 17.58
C ALA A 116 14.71 3.13 16.33
N VAL A 117 14.12 4.32 16.39
CA VAL A 117 13.50 4.96 15.21
C VAL A 117 14.59 5.73 14.48
N ILE A 118 14.91 5.28 13.26
CA ILE A 118 15.99 5.85 12.44
C ILE A 118 15.54 7.15 11.77
N GLY A 119 14.29 7.20 11.33
CA GLY A 119 13.71 8.37 10.71
C GLY A 119 12.38 8.07 10.04
N TRP A 120 11.75 9.14 9.57
CA TRP A 120 10.50 9.12 8.83
C TRP A 120 10.76 9.52 7.38
N ARG A 121 10.14 8.82 6.43
CA ARG A 121 10.22 9.11 5.01
C ARG A 121 8.82 9.26 4.45
N ASN A 122 8.52 10.45 3.93
CA ASN A 122 7.31 10.65 3.14
C ASN A 122 7.38 9.81 1.87
N VAL A 123 6.35 8.99 1.64
CA VAL A 123 6.29 8.15 0.44
C VAL A 123 5.94 9.04 -0.76
N PRO A 124 6.75 9.03 -1.84
CA PRO A 124 6.41 9.77 -3.04
C PRO A 124 5.11 9.25 -3.66
N VAL A 125 4.18 10.17 -3.93
CA VAL A 125 2.83 9.88 -4.43
C VAL A 125 2.46 10.88 -5.53
N ASP A 126 1.59 10.46 -6.46
CA ASP A 126 0.99 11.34 -7.46
C ASP A 126 -0.55 11.40 -7.29
N PRO A 127 -1.07 12.39 -6.55
CA PRO A 127 -2.51 12.55 -6.31
C PRO A 127 -3.32 12.96 -7.56
N SER A 128 -2.69 13.25 -8.70
CA SER A 128 -3.41 13.62 -9.93
C SER A 128 -4.26 12.45 -10.47
N ASN A 129 -3.88 11.21 -10.16
CA ASN A 129 -4.58 10.00 -10.54
C ASN A 129 -5.78 9.66 -9.63
N LEU A 130 -5.98 10.38 -8.52
CA LEU A 130 -7.10 10.13 -7.62
C LEU A 130 -8.39 10.80 -8.10
N GLY A 131 -9.53 10.15 -7.84
CA GLY A 131 -10.84 10.80 -7.91
C GLY A 131 -11.05 11.76 -6.73
N PRO A 132 -11.97 12.74 -6.84
CA PRO A 132 -12.21 13.71 -5.76
C PRO A 132 -12.58 13.05 -4.42
N ILE A 133 -13.27 11.91 -4.44
CA ILE A 133 -13.63 11.19 -3.22
C ILE A 133 -12.39 10.61 -2.54
N ALA A 134 -11.55 9.85 -3.27
CA ALA A 134 -10.31 9.30 -2.73
C ALA A 134 -9.36 10.41 -2.27
N ARG A 135 -9.23 11.48 -3.06
CA ARG A 135 -8.36 12.61 -2.74
C ARG A 135 -8.77 13.32 -1.45
N GLY A 136 -10.07 13.47 -1.20
CA GLY A 136 -10.58 14.07 0.03
C GLY A 136 -10.34 13.21 1.29
N ASN A 137 -10.02 11.93 1.13
CA ASN A 137 -9.75 10.98 2.22
C ASN A 137 -8.29 10.47 2.19
N MET A 138 -7.42 11.10 1.41
CA MET A 138 -6.02 10.69 1.28
C MET A 138 -5.28 10.99 2.58
N PRO A 139 -4.65 9.98 3.23
CA PRO A 139 -3.80 10.20 4.39
C PRO A 139 -2.45 10.78 3.98
N VAL A 140 -1.67 11.22 4.96
CA VAL A 140 -0.24 11.50 4.80
C VAL A 140 0.61 10.29 5.20
#